data_AF-A0A9W4KPF0-F1
#
_entry.id   AF-A0A9W4KPF0-F1
#
_cell.length_a   1.000
_cell.length_b   1.000
_cell.length_c   1.000
_cell.angle_alpha   90.00
_cell.angle_beta   90.00
_cell.angle_gamma   90.00
#
_symmetry.space_group_name_H-M   'P 1'
#
loop_
_entity.id
_entity.type
_entity.pdbx_description
1 polymer ?
#
loop_
_entity_poly.entity_id
_entity_poly.type
_entity_poly.pdbx_seq_one_letter_code
_entity_poly.pdbx_strand_id
1 'polypeptide(L)'
;MTEFVFGKGSNLIGKPKNRVLIPMAEISLDWLAVLYYLQLPCPELLTSFLFKSVNRRHGIFIRYIKSNLKDRHGLSPEDLGGDVFSHLLFSRDSYSGEKSNAEEIQSECRLLSAAGFDTLSTTLCATIFYLSHYTHPYTLLANEIRTNFRSSADFQRGERLKGCKYLNACIDESLRISPPICTSARGRLRREVR
;
A
#
# COMPACT_ATOMS: atom_id res chain seq x y z
N MET A 1 -4.49 -3.61 -3.16
CA MET A 1 -4.33 -2.36 -2.41
C MET A 1 -5.38 -1.30 -2.73
N THR A 2 -5.61 -0.92 -4.00
CA THR A 2 -6.67 0.08 -4.33
C THR A 2 -8.07 -0.30 -3.83
N GLU A 3 -8.42 -1.58 -3.91
CA GLU A 3 -9.69 -2.09 -3.37
C GLU A 3 -9.76 -2.03 -1.84
N PHE A 4 -8.63 -2.14 -1.15
CA PHE A 4 -8.59 -2.04 0.31
C PHE A 4 -8.70 -0.58 0.77
N VAL A 5 -8.01 0.35 0.10
CA VAL A 5 -8.02 1.77 0.47
C VAL A 5 -9.30 2.46 -0.01
N PHE A 6 -9.75 2.15 -1.22
CA PHE A 6 -10.83 2.86 -1.90
C PHE A 6 -12.01 1.96 -2.26
N GLY A 7 -12.13 0.72 -1.76
CA GLY A 7 -13.27 -0.15 -2.04
C GLY A 7 -13.52 -0.50 -3.51
N LYS A 8 -12.60 -0.14 -4.41
CA LYS A 8 -12.77 -0.24 -5.87
C LYS A 8 -11.64 -1.06 -6.48
N GLY A 9 -11.99 -2.23 -7.01
CA GLY A 9 -11.09 -3.06 -7.80
C GLY A 9 -10.68 -2.36 -9.10
N SER A 10 -9.41 -1.94 -9.20
CA SER A 10 -8.91 -1.24 -10.38
C SER A 10 -8.70 -2.16 -11.59
N ASN A 11 -8.86 -3.48 -11.47
CA ASN A 11 -8.66 -4.48 -12.54
C ASN A 11 -7.49 -4.11 -13.49
N LEU A 12 -6.29 -4.05 -12.92
CA LEU A 12 -5.08 -3.55 -13.61
C LEU A 12 -4.71 -4.41 -14.83
N ILE A 13 -5.09 -5.68 -14.81
CA ILE A 13 -4.82 -6.65 -15.88
C ILE A 13 -5.78 -6.42 -17.06
N GLY A 14 -7.08 -6.35 -16.79
CA GLY A 14 -8.13 -6.29 -17.81
C GLY A 14 -8.41 -4.88 -18.37
N LYS A 15 -8.07 -3.81 -17.64
CA LYS A 15 -8.36 -2.42 -18.07
C LYS A 15 -7.06 -1.64 -18.35
N PRO A 16 -6.67 -1.42 -19.62
CA PRO A 16 -5.46 -0.67 -19.97
C PRO A 16 -5.40 0.73 -19.35
N LYS A 17 -6.56 1.40 -19.20
CA LYS A 17 -6.67 2.72 -18.56
C LYS A 17 -6.11 2.75 -17.13
N ASN A 18 -6.18 1.63 -16.42
CA ASN A 18 -5.77 1.54 -15.01
C ASN A 18 -4.30 1.10 -14.86
N ARG A 19 -3.62 0.71 -15.94
CA ARG A 19 -2.18 0.36 -15.91
C ARG A 19 -1.28 1.53 -15.52
N VAL A 20 -1.79 2.76 -15.63
CA VAL A 20 -1.12 3.96 -15.10
C VAL A 20 -0.77 3.82 -13.62
N LEU A 21 -1.47 2.97 -12.86
CA LEU A 21 -1.20 2.71 -11.44
C LEU A 21 0.09 1.92 -11.18
N ILE A 22 0.57 1.14 -12.15
CA ILE A 22 1.80 0.35 -12.02
C ILE A 22 3.01 1.28 -11.83
N PRO A 23 3.28 2.25 -12.73
CA PRO A 23 4.36 3.20 -12.49
C PRO A 23 4.13 4.08 -11.26
N MET A 24 2.88 4.31 -10.83
CA MET A 24 2.61 5.10 -9.62
C MET A 24 3.16 4.46 -8.33
N ALA A 25 3.25 3.13 -8.28
CA ALA A 25 3.86 2.41 -7.17
C ALA A 25 5.34 2.81 -7.06
N GLU A 26 6.10 2.57 -8.14
CA GLU A 26 7.55 2.88 -8.24
C GLU A 26 7.88 4.36 -7.92
N ILE A 27 7.05 5.28 -8.41
CA ILE A 27 7.25 6.74 -8.24
C ILE A 27 7.24 7.17 -6.78
N SER A 28 6.49 6.48 -5.92
CA SER A 28 6.31 6.88 -4.52
C SER A 28 7.57 6.65 -3.70
N LEU A 29 8.25 5.51 -3.92
CA LEU A 29 9.53 5.22 -3.30
C LEU A 29 10.67 6.05 -3.87
N ASP A 30 10.69 6.34 -5.17
CA ASP A 30 11.67 7.25 -5.76
C ASP A 30 11.60 8.65 -5.11
N TRP A 31 10.38 9.17 -4.92
CA TRP A 31 10.17 10.45 -4.27
C TRP A 31 10.57 10.42 -2.78
N LEU A 32 10.19 9.36 -2.06
CA LEU A 32 10.56 9.18 -0.66
C LEU A 32 12.09 9.03 -0.50
N ALA A 33 12.74 8.29 -1.39
CA ALA A 33 14.19 8.11 -1.42
C ALA A 33 14.90 9.44 -1.65
N VAL A 34 14.45 10.26 -2.60
CA VAL A 34 14.98 11.61 -2.82
C VAL A 34 14.92 12.43 -1.54
N LEU A 35 13.78 12.47 -0.85
CA LEU A 35 13.65 13.21 0.41
C LEU A 35 14.52 12.64 1.54
N TYR A 36 14.58 11.31 1.64
CA TYR A 36 15.31 10.61 2.68
C TYR A 36 16.83 10.78 2.55
N TYR A 37 17.37 10.62 1.34
CA TYR A 37 18.82 10.63 1.11
C TYR A 37 19.40 12.05 1.06
N LEU A 38 18.64 13.07 0.65
CA LEU A 38 19.22 14.40 0.47
C LEU A 38 19.52 15.14 1.78
N GLN A 39 18.78 14.89 2.88
CA GLN A 39 18.94 15.60 4.17
C GLN A 39 19.20 17.12 4.06
N LEU A 40 18.71 17.77 2.99
CA LEU A 40 19.05 19.17 2.70
C LEU A 40 18.18 20.12 3.53
N PRO A 41 18.72 21.26 3.98
CA PRO A 41 17.99 22.24 4.79
C PRO A 41 16.88 22.98 4.00
N CYS A 42 16.82 22.84 2.68
CA CYS A 42 15.79 23.45 1.81
C CYS A 42 15.35 22.47 0.72
N PRO A 43 14.50 21.47 1.05
CA PRO A 43 14.17 20.41 0.12
C PRO A 43 13.28 20.89 -1.03
N GLU A 44 12.34 21.80 -0.82
CA GLU A 44 11.24 22.03 -1.78
C GLU A 44 11.68 22.66 -3.12
N LEU A 45 12.51 23.71 -3.10
CA LEU A 45 12.93 24.43 -4.31
C LEU A 45 13.98 23.65 -5.13
N LEU A 46 14.97 23.07 -4.44
CA LEU A 46 16.05 22.35 -5.11
C LEU A 46 15.60 20.98 -5.61
N THR A 47 14.78 20.25 -4.84
CA THR A 47 14.23 18.96 -5.32
C THR A 47 13.25 19.16 -6.46
N SER A 48 12.48 20.25 -6.46
CA SER A 48 11.58 20.56 -7.58
C SER A 48 12.32 20.88 -8.87
N PHE A 49 13.50 21.49 -8.78
CA PHE A 49 14.35 21.73 -9.94
C PHE A 49 15.09 20.46 -10.41
N LEU A 50 15.73 19.73 -9.50
CA LEU A 50 16.55 18.55 -9.82
C LEU A 50 15.72 17.32 -10.19
N PHE A 51 14.56 17.13 -9.57
CA PHE A 51 13.72 15.94 -9.74
C PHE A 51 12.38 16.27 -10.42
N LYS A 52 12.40 17.16 -11.43
CA LYS A 52 11.21 17.49 -12.24
C LYS A 52 10.48 16.27 -12.79
N SER A 53 11.22 15.21 -13.16
CA SER A 53 10.64 13.95 -13.65
C SER A 53 9.85 13.23 -12.55
N VAL A 54 10.42 13.12 -11.35
CA VAL A 54 9.79 12.50 -10.17
C VAL A 54 8.57 13.32 -9.72
N ASN A 55 8.68 14.65 -9.66
CA ASN A 55 7.55 15.51 -9.29
C ASN A 55 6.42 15.48 -10.32
N ARG A 56 6.72 15.47 -11.63
CA ARG A 56 5.70 15.32 -12.69
C ARG A 56 4.94 14.00 -12.54
N ARG A 57 5.68 12.92 -12.27
CA ARG A 57 5.18 11.57 -12.06
C ARG A 57 4.33 11.48 -10.79
N HIS A 58 4.79 12.04 -9.68
CA HIS A 58 4.07 12.12 -8.40
C HIS A 58 2.74 12.89 -8.55
N GLY A 59 2.72 13.93 -9.39
CA GLY A 59 1.50 14.66 -9.74
C GLY A 59 0.40 13.80 -10.39
N ILE A 60 0.75 12.73 -11.10
CA ILE A 60 -0.23 11.80 -11.69
C ILE A 60 -0.89 10.97 -10.58
N PHE A 61 -0.11 10.50 -9.61
CA PHE A 61 -0.61 9.74 -8.46
C PHE A 61 -1.58 10.58 -7.62
N ILE A 62 -1.17 11.82 -7.31
CA ILE A 62 -2.00 12.82 -6.64
C ILE A 62 -3.34 13.00 -7.35
N ARG A 63 -3.32 13.07 -8.69
CA ARG A 63 -4.51 13.30 -9.52
C ARG A 63 -5.44 12.08 -9.51
N TYR A 64 -4.90 10.87 -9.53
CA TYR A 64 -5.67 9.63 -9.39
C TYR A 64 -6.37 9.54 -8.02
N ILE A 65 -5.66 9.85 -6.93
CA ILE A 65 -6.27 9.84 -5.60
C ILE A 65 -7.38 10.90 -5.54
N LYS A 66 -7.10 12.11 -6.05
CA LYS A 66 -8.10 13.19 -6.15
C LYS A 66 -9.35 12.77 -6.93
N SER A 67 -9.21 12.03 -8.04
CA SER A 67 -10.39 11.59 -8.80
C SER A 67 -11.23 10.57 -8.02
N ASN A 68 -10.60 9.61 -7.34
CA ASN A 68 -11.33 8.64 -6.52
C ASN A 68 -12.05 9.28 -5.33
N LEU A 69 -11.50 10.37 -4.79
CA LEU A 69 -12.13 11.16 -3.72
C LEU A 69 -13.35 11.93 -4.22
N LYS A 70 -13.23 12.60 -5.38
CA LYS A 70 -14.33 13.37 -5.98
C LYS A 70 -15.54 12.51 -6.28
N ASP A 71 -15.32 11.30 -6.79
CA ASP A 71 -16.39 10.35 -7.12
C ASP A 71 -17.21 9.90 -5.90
N ARG A 72 -16.74 10.19 -4.67
CA ARG A 72 -17.33 9.72 -3.42
C ARG A 72 -17.76 10.81 -2.46
N HIS A 73 -17.46 12.08 -2.76
CA HIS A 73 -17.95 13.20 -1.99
C HIS A 73 -19.49 13.28 -2.10
N GLY A 74 -20.19 13.04 -0.99
CA GLY A 74 -21.65 13.10 -0.90
C GLY A 74 -22.36 11.74 -0.82
N LEU A 75 -21.63 10.62 -0.78
CA LEU A 75 -22.22 9.30 -0.52
C LEU A 75 -22.51 9.11 0.97
N SER A 76 -23.58 8.38 1.29
CA SER A 76 -23.96 8.04 2.66
C SER A 76 -23.11 6.88 3.21
N PRO A 77 -22.94 6.76 4.55
CA PRO A 77 -22.19 5.67 5.17
C PRO A 77 -22.64 4.26 4.74
N GLU A 78 -23.91 4.12 4.39
CA GLU A 78 -24.54 2.87 3.95
C GLU A 78 -24.09 2.45 2.54
N ASP A 79 -23.75 3.44 1.68
CA ASP A 79 -23.26 3.23 0.32
C ASP A 79 -21.72 3.07 0.27
N LEU A 80 -21.05 3.61 1.29
CA LEU A 80 -19.61 3.57 1.48
C LEU A 80 -19.24 2.25 2.17
N GLY A 81 -18.94 1.23 1.36
CA GLY A 81 -18.42 -0.05 1.84
C GLY A 81 -17.24 0.12 2.80
N GLY A 82 -17.01 -0.87 3.68
CA GLY A 82 -16.02 -0.85 4.78
C GLY A 82 -14.54 -0.83 4.35
N ASP A 83 -14.18 0.08 3.46
CA ASP A 83 -12.82 0.40 3.05
C ASP A 83 -12.21 1.48 3.96
N VAL A 84 -10.89 1.61 3.91
CA VAL A 84 -10.17 2.54 4.80
C VAL A 84 -10.62 3.99 4.59
N PHE A 85 -10.94 4.37 3.36
CA PHE A 85 -11.41 5.72 3.06
C PHE A 85 -12.75 6.02 3.75
N SER A 86 -13.72 5.11 3.70
CA SER A 86 -14.98 5.22 4.43
C SER A 86 -14.75 5.39 5.93
N HIS A 87 -13.83 4.59 6.50
CA HIS A 87 -13.48 4.72 7.90
C HIS A 87 -12.86 6.08 8.24
N LEU A 88 -11.95 6.61 7.42
CA LEU A 88 -11.35 7.92 7.63
C LEU A 88 -12.38 9.06 7.49
N LEU A 89 -13.30 8.97 6.54
CA LEU A 89 -14.33 9.98 6.31
C LEU A 89 -15.29 10.16 7.49
N PHE A 90 -15.59 9.06 8.20
CA PHE A 90 -16.48 9.07 9.37
C PHE A 90 -15.74 9.08 10.70
N SER A 91 -14.42 8.93 10.68
CA SER A 91 -13.60 9.04 11.89
C SER A 91 -13.67 10.44 12.48
N ARG A 92 -13.62 10.50 13.81
CA ARG A 92 -13.44 11.74 14.56
C ARG A 92 -12.17 11.63 15.36
N ASP A 93 -11.43 12.71 15.44
CA ASP A 93 -10.29 12.79 16.32
C ASP A 93 -10.72 12.55 17.77
N SER A 94 -9.96 11.72 18.47
CA SER A 94 -10.26 11.31 19.85
C SER A 94 -10.04 12.46 20.84
N TYR A 95 -9.21 13.44 20.49
CA TYR A 95 -8.91 14.58 21.36
C TYR A 95 -9.77 15.81 21.05
N SER A 96 -9.83 16.25 19.78
CA SER A 96 -10.61 17.44 19.39
C SER A 96 -12.09 17.14 19.10
N GLY A 97 -12.44 15.88 18.81
CA GLY A 97 -13.78 15.51 18.34
C GLY A 97 -14.12 15.99 16.92
N GLU A 98 -13.17 16.64 16.25
CA GLU A 98 -13.33 17.16 14.89
C GLU A 98 -13.25 16.04 13.85
N LYS A 99 -13.88 16.28 12.69
CA LYS A 99 -13.75 15.40 11.53
C LYS A 99 -12.50 15.78 10.76
N SER A 100 -11.77 14.78 10.27
CA SER A 100 -10.62 15.02 9.40
C SER A 100 -11.01 15.82 8.16
N ASN A 101 -10.17 16.79 7.80
CA ASN A 101 -10.38 17.59 6.60
C ASN A 101 -10.15 16.73 5.34
N ALA A 102 -10.77 17.10 4.22
CA ALA A 102 -10.60 16.41 2.94
C ALA A 102 -9.13 16.34 2.47
N GLU A 103 -8.33 17.35 2.80
CA GLU A 103 -6.88 17.35 2.50
C GLU A 103 -6.10 16.34 3.34
N GLU A 104 -6.47 16.18 4.60
CA GLU A 104 -5.86 15.24 5.54
C GLU A 104 -6.21 13.80 5.18
N ILE A 105 -7.49 13.52 4.91
CA ILE A 105 -7.93 12.19 4.45
C ILE A 105 -7.21 11.83 3.15
N GLN A 106 -7.01 12.81 2.27
CA GLN A 106 -6.29 12.64 1.02
C GLN A 106 -4.81 12.35 1.23
N SER A 107 -4.13 13.02 2.17
CA SER A 107 -2.72 12.72 2.49
C SER A 107 -2.58 11.34 3.11
N GLU A 108 -3.46 10.96 4.03
CA GLU A 108 -3.45 9.63 4.66
C GLU A 108 -3.68 8.52 3.63
N CYS A 109 -4.69 8.68 2.76
CA CYS A 109 -4.96 7.71 1.70
C CYS A 109 -3.78 7.58 0.72
N ARG A 110 -3.08 8.68 0.43
CA ARG A 110 -1.86 8.65 -0.40
C ARG A 110 -0.76 7.88 0.28
N LEU A 111 -0.48 8.21 1.54
CA LEU A 111 0.57 7.59 2.34
C LEU A 111 0.36 6.08 2.44
N LEU A 112 -0.86 5.67 2.82
CA LEU A 112 -1.22 4.26 2.95
C LEU A 112 -1.13 3.51 1.62
N SER A 113 -1.62 4.12 0.54
CA SER A 113 -1.55 3.53 -0.80
C SER A 113 -0.10 3.33 -1.24
N ALA A 114 0.74 4.36 -1.11
CA ALA A 114 2.16 4.30 -1.45
C ALA A 114 2.88 3.23 -0.63
N ALA A 115 2.74 3.24 0.69
CA ALA A 115 3.37 2.27 1.58
C ALA A 115 2.95 0.83 1.26
N GLY A 116 1.69 0.61 0.90
CA GLY A 116 1.16 -0.73 0.62
C GLY A 116 1.44 -1.24 -0.79
N PHE A 117 1.56 -0.38 -1.81
CA PHE A 117 1.75 -0.88 -3.18
C PHE A 117 3.07 -1.63 -3.35
N ASP A 118 4.18 -0.96 -3.03
CA ASP A 118 5.51 -1.51 -3.31
C ASP A 118 5.86 -2.66 -2.36
N THR A 119 5.50 -2.53 -1.09
CA THR A 119 5.79 -3.57 -0.08
C THR A 119 5.03 -4.85 -0.36
N LEU A 120 3.73 -4.76 -0.67
CA LEU A 120 2.92 -5.93 -1.01
C LEU A 120 3.37 -6.54 -2.33
N SER A 121 3.65 -5.74 -3.36
CA SER A 121 4.13 -6.26 -4.65
C SER A 121 5.44 -7.00 -4.50
N THR A 122 6.40 -6.42 -3.77
CA THR A 122 7.71 -7.03 -3.53
C THR A 122 7.59 -8.33 -2.74
N THR A 123 6.78 -8.33 -1.67
CA THR A 123 6.54 -9.53 -0.86
C THR A 123 5.91 -10.64 -1.69
N LEU A 124 4.87 -10.32 -2.48
CA LEU A 124 4.19 -11.30 -3.34
C LEU A 124 5.14 -11.86 -4.40
N CYS A 125 5.92 -11.01 -5.05
CA CYS A 125 6.94 -11.43 -6.01
C CYS A 125 7.96 -12.37 -5.37
N ALA A 126 8.48 -12.03 -4.18
CA ALA A 126 9.43 -12.87 -3.46
C ALA A 126 8.83 -14.23 -3.09
N THR A 127 7.61 -14.24 -2.55
CA THR A 127 6.91 -15.49 -2.18
C THR A 127 6.68 -16.39 -3.39
N ILE A 128 6.19 -15.85 -4.50
CA ILE A 128 6.00 -16.63 -5.74
C ILE A 128 7.35 -17.10 -6.29
N PHE A 129 8.38 -16.25 -6.25
CA PHE A 129 9.73 -16.61 -6.68
C PHE A 129 10.26 -17.83 -5.91
N TYR A 130 10.24 -17.81 -4.57
CA TYR A 130 10.71 -18.93 -3.77
C TYR A 130 9.86 -20.19 -3.95
N LEU A 131 8.52 -20.06 -4.00
CA LEU A 131 7.64 -21.20 -4.24
C LEU A 131 7.86 -21.82 -5.63
N SER A 132 8.19 -21.03 -6.65
CA SER A 132 8.47 -21.54 -7.99
C SER A 132 9.80 -22.29 -8.09
N HIS A 133 10.78 -21.95 -7.25
CA HIS A 133 12.11 -22.58 -7.25
C HIS A 133 12.17 -23.83 -6.36
N TYR A 134 11.37 -23.89 -5.29
CA TYR A 134 11.38 -25.00 -4.34
C TYR A 134 10.08 -25.80 -4.41
N THR A 135 10.15 -26.98 -5.04
CA THR A 135 8.99 -27.86 -5.25
C THR A 135 8.37 -28.37 -3.95
N HIS A 136 9.19 -28.67 -2.94
CA HIS A 136 8.69 -29.19 -1.66
C HIS A 136 7.78 -28.18 -0.91
N PRO A 137 8.21 -26.94 -0.61
CA PRO A 137 7.34 -25.90 -0.04
C PRO A 137 6.08 -25.64 -0.88
N TYR A 138 6.21 -25.60 -2.20
CA TYR A 138 5.06 -25.43 -3.09
C TYR A 138 4.01 -26.53 -2.91
N THR A 139 4.42 -27.80 -2.88
CA THR A 139 3.48 -28.91 -2.74
C THR A 139 2.74 -28.88 -1.41
N LEU A 140 3.42 -28.55 -0.31
CA LEU A 140 2.81 -28.43 1.01
C LEU A 140 1.79 -27.30 1.06
N LEU A 141 2.16 -26.12 0.54
CA LEU A 141 1.26 -24.98 0.49
C LEU A 141 0.05 -25.26 -0.41
N ALA A 142 0.28 -25.82 -1.59
CA ALA A 142 -0.80 -26.14 -2.52
C ALA A 142 -1.78 -27.16 -1.93
N ASN A 143 -1.29 -28.14 -1.16
CA ASN A 143 -2.12 -29.09 -0.43
C ASN A 143 -2.92 -28.40 0.69
N GLU A 144 -2.31 -27.52 1.48
CA GLU A 144 -3.02 -26.74 2.51
C GLU A 144 -4.16 -25.91 1.90
N ILE A 145 -3.90 -25.21 0.79
CA ILE A 145 -4.90 -24.35 0.16
C ILE A 145 -6.02 -25.19 -0.47
N ARG A 146 -5.69 -26.25 -1.23
CA ARG A 146 -6.70 -27.06 -1.93
C ARG A 146 -7.54 -27.93 -1.00
N THR A 147 -7.05 -28.24 0.20
CA THR A 147 -7.85 -28.96 1.21
C THR A 147 -8.80 -28.03 1.96
N ASN A 148 -8.39 -26.78 2.22
CA ASN A 148 -9.20 -25.80 2.97
C ASN A 148 -10.21 -25.03 2.10
N PHE A 149 -9.97 -24.89 0.80
CA PHE A 149 -10.82 -24.12 -0.12
C PHE A 149 -11.19 -24.94 -1.36
N ARG A 150 -12.50 -25.06 -1.64
CA ARG A 150 -13.01 -25.86 -2.77
C ARG A 150 -13.24 -25.01 -4.02
N SER A 151 -13.52 -23.73 -3.84
CA SER A 151 -13.72 -22.75 -4.91
C SER A 151 -13.03 -21.43 -4.57
N SER A 152 -12.71 -20.64 -5.61
CA SER A 152 -12.24 -19.27 -5.43
C SER A 152 -13.26 -18.39 -4.67
N ALA A 153 -14.55 -18.72 -4.75
CA ALA A 153 -15.60 -18.02 -4.00
C ALA A 153 -15.48 -18.24 -2.48
N ASP A 154 -14.92 -19.38 -2.05
CA ASP A 154 -14.68 -19.70 -0.64
C ASP A 154 -13.51 -18.91 -0.05
N PHE A 155 -12.70 -18.27 -0.90
CA PHE A 155 -11.55 -17.47 -0.50
C PHE A 155 -12.03 -16.11 0.00
N GLN A 156 -12.59 -16.10 1.20
CA GLN A 156 -13.06 -14.91 1.90
C GLN A 156 -12.18 -14.61 3.11
N ARG A 157 -12.13 -13.34 3.52
CA ARG A 157 -11.52 -12.96 4.80
C ARG A 157 -12.29 -13.64 5.93
N GLY A 158 -11.60 -14.37 6.80
CA GLY A 158 -12.24 -15.07 7.91
C GLY A 158 -11.34 -16.11 8.57
N GLU A 159 -11.91 -16.88 9.49
CA GLU A 159 -11.18 -17.86 10.32
C GLU A 159 -10.50 -18.96 9.49
N ARG A 160 -11.09 -19.39 8.36
CA ARG A 160 -10.46 -20.38 7.47
C ARG A 160 -9.13 -19.89 6.90
N LEU A 161 -9.09 -18.64 6.43
CA LEU A 161 -7.87 -18.04 5.91
C LEU A 161 -6.83 -17.83 7.02
N LYS A 162 -7.27 -17.39 8.22
CA LYS A 162 -6.39 -17.30 9.39
C LYS A 162 -5.83 -18.66 9.81
N GLY A 163 -6.56 -19.74 9.57
CA GLY A 163 -6.14 -21.12 9.85
C GLY A 163 -5.06 -21.67 8.92
N CYS A 164 -4.73 -21.00 7.82
CA CYS A 164 -3.68 -21.41 6.88
C CYS A 164 -2.28 -21.08 7.43
N LYS A 165 -1.80 -21.92 8.34
CA LYS A 165 -0.53 -21.72 9.06
C LYS A 165 0.66 -21.78 8.11
N TYR A 166 0.63 -22.68 7.13
CA TYR A 166 1.74 -22.85 6.21
C TYR A 166 1.83 -21.71 5.19
N LEU A 167 0.68 -21.18 4.74
CA LEU A 167 0.63 -19.94 3.97
C LEU A 167 1.30 -18.78 4.70
N ASN A 168 0.95 -18.56 5.96
CA ASN A 168 1.57 -17.50 6.77
C ASN A 168 3.07 -17.73 6.94
N ALA A 169 3.49 -18.97 7.23
CA ALA A 169 4.91 -19.31 7.34
C ALA A 169 5.69 -19.05 6.03
N CYS A 170 5.09 -19.31 4.86
CA CYS A 170 5.73 -19.02 3.57
C CYS A 170 5.90 -17.51 3.33
N ILE A 171 4.90 -16.71 3.72
CA ILE A 171 4.96 -15.25 3.64
C ILE A 171 6.02 -14.71 4.60
N ASP A 172 6.00 -15.17 5.86
CA ASP A 172 6.97 -14.77 6.88
C ASP A 172 8.40 -15.11 6.47
N GLU A 173 8.62 -16.30 5.91
CA GLU A 173 9.94 -16.70 5.41
C GLU A 173 10.38 -15.87 4.21
N SER A 174 9.45 -15.51 3.32
CA SER A 174 9.73 -14.58 2.22
C SER A 174 10.15 -13.21 2.74
N LEU A 175 9.47 -12.68 3.76
CA LEU A 175 9.81 -11.41 4.40
C LEU A 175 11.14 -11.48 5.15
N ARG A 176 11.49 -12.64 5.73
CA ARG A 176 12.77 -12.87 6.39
C ARG A 176 13.94 -12.85 5.40
N ILE A 177 13.79 -13.49 4.24
CA ILE A 177 14.85 -13.59 3.23
C ILE A 177 14.93 -12.31 2.37
N SER A 178 13.79 -11.76 2.01
CA SER A 178 13.66 -10.62 1.10
C SER A 178 12.74 -9.55 1.68
N PRO A 179 13.20 -8.83 2.73
CA PRO A 179 12.42 -7.76 3.34
C PRO A 179 12.19 -6.62 2.32
N PRO A 180 10.94 -6.14 2.13
CA PRO A 180 10.64 -5.08 1.15
C PRO A 180 11.27 -3.73 1.49
N ILE A 181 11.55 -3.49 2.76
CA ILE A 181 12.16 -2.26 3.27
C ILE A 181 13.39 -2.67 4.08
N CYS A 182 14.59 -2.35 3.58
CA CYS A 182 15.85 -2.71 4.24
C CYS A 182 16.37 -1.63 5.21
N THR A 183 15.69 -0.49 5.37
CA THR A 183 16.23 0.67 6.07
C THR A 183 15.76 0.75 7.52
N SER A 184 16.66 0.47 8.47
CA SER A 184 16.53 0.92 9.86
C SER A 184 16.95 2.39 9.95
N ALA A 185 16.07 3.30 9.56
CA ALA A 185 16.27 4.73 9.73
C ALA A 185 16.18 5.11 11.22
N ARG A 186 17.23 4.84 12.01
CA ARG A 186 17.40 5.52 13.30
C ARG A 186 17.75 6.97 13.00
N GLY A 187 16.72 7.83 13.03
CA GLY A 187 16.93 9.26 13.18
C GLY A 187 17.86 9.48 14.37
N ARG A 188 19.05 10.04 14.12
CA ARG A 188 19.97 10.46 15.16
C ARG A 188 19.29 11.62 15.88
N LEU A 189 18.45 11.31 16.87
CA LEU A 189 17.95 12.29 17.82
C LEU A 189 19.17 13.01 18.38
N ARG A 190 19.41 14.24 17.92
CA ARG A 190 20.29 15.16 18.63
C ARG A 190 19.64 15.31 19.99
N ARG A 191 20.23 14.69 21.00
CA ARG A 191 19.98 15.03 22.39
C ARG A 191 20.47 16.45 22.56
N GLU A 192 19.62 17.43 22.29
CA GLU A 192 19.80 18.76 22.85
C GLU A 192 19.38 18.66 24.32
N VAL A 193 20.37 18.35 25.16
CA VAL A 193 20.33 18.62 26.58
C VAL A 193 20.88 20.03 26.75
N ARG A 194 20.04 20.97 27.15
CA ARG A 194 20.46 22.13 27.91
C ARG A 194 19.38 22.51 28.90
#